data_AF-A0A662HPP2-F1
#
_entry.id   AF-A0A662HPP2-F1
#
_cell.length_a   1.000
_cell.length_b   1.000
_cell.length_c   1.000
_cell.angle_alpha   90.00
_cell.angle_beta   90.00
_cell.angle_gamma   90.00
#
_symmetry.space_group_name_H-M   'P 1'
#
loop_
_entity.id
_entity.type
_entity.pdbx_description
1 polymer ?
#
loop_
_entity_poly.entity_id
_entity_poly.type
_entity_poly.pdbx_seq_one_letter_code
_entity_poly.pdbx_strand_id
1 'polypeptide(L)'
;MIDYKEIGLKCGLEPHQMLDTSTKLFCKCPPEIRHEDPEFTFRRRLRPTRSEIGEIDPAALFEFKKGRTYLYEGYEDNVCLVEMDEEPPHDLNREALQIALEISLLLNAKPVDEIHVMRKIVIDGSNTTGFQRTALISMNGCIEVNGKKVPIQTICLEEDAARKIGKREGGRVVVYRLDRLGIPLIEIATAPVITSPDEAYEVARYIGRLLRITGKVKRGLGTIRQDLNISIKGGARVEIKGVQKLELLPKIVEYEALRQLRLLELKKELEKRGVKEDDISYSFIDVTDIFANSKSKIVSRALKSGGIGLAVKAPGFAGLIGYELQPGRRFGTELA
;
A
#
# COMPACT_ATOMS: atom_id res chain seq x y z
N MET A 1 -1.09 21.04 20.95
CA MET A 1 0.00 20.19 20.39
C MET A 1 -0.20 18.80 20.95
N ILE A 2 -0.12 17.75 20.12
CA ILE A 2 -0.35 16.37 20.56
C ILE A 2 0.88 15.90 21.35
N ASP A 3 0.67 15.39 22.57
CA ASP A 3 1.73 14.67 23.28
C ASP A 3 1.79 13.22 22.78
N TYR A 4 2.72 12.95 21.86
CA TYR A 4 2.88 11.64 21.25
C TYR A 4 3.27 10.54 22.25
N LYS A 5 3.91 10.92 23.36
CA LYS A 5 4.31 9.97 24.41
C LYS A 5 3.09 9.56 25.23
N GLU A 6 2.22 10.51 25.58
CA GLU A 6 0.98 10.24 26.33
C GLU A 6 0.03 9.32 25.54
N ILE A 7 -0.17 9.60 24.26
CA ILE A 7 -1.00 8.75 23.40
C ILE A 7 -0.32 7.44 23.00
N GLY A 8 0.96 7.24 23.37
CA GLY A 8 1.71 6.02 23.08
C GLY A 8 1.87 5.76 21.58
N LEU A 9 2.22 6.79 20.80
CA LEU A 9 2.47 6.66 19.37
C LEU A 9 3.56 5.60 19.09
N LYS A 10 3.28 4.70 18.16
CA LYS A 10 4.21 3.72 17.62
C LYS A 10 4.13 3.76 16.10
N CYS A 11 5.29 3.92 15.47
CA CYS A 11 5.45 3.94 14.03
C CYS A 11 6.54 2.94 13.61
N GLY A 12 6.29 2.22 12.52
CA GLY A 12 7.28 1.43 11.78
C GLY A 12 7.34 1.88 10.33
N LEU A 13 8.52 1.81 9.72
CA LEU A 13 8.79 2.15 8.33
C LEU A 13 9.10 0.88 7.53
N GLU A 14 8.60 0.84 6.31
CA GLU A 14 8.90 -0.18 5.31
C GLU A 14 9.29 0.50 3.99
N PRO A 15 10.52 1.05 3.87
CA PRO A 15 11.03 1.57 2.60
C PRO A 15 11.26 0.45 1.57
N HIS A 16 10.71 0.66 0.37
CA HIS A 16 10.96 -0.09 -0.85
C HIS A 16 11.81 0.74 -1.81
N GLN A 17 13.01 0.27 -2.16
CA GLN A 17 13.95 0.98 -3.01
C GLN A 17 14.33 0.14 -4.24
N MET A 18 14.20 0.70 -5.43
CA MET A 18 14.69 0.04 -6.65
C MET A 18 16.21 0.03 -6.68
N LEU A 19 16.80 -1.12 -7.04
CA LEU A 19 18.23 -1.27 -7.23
C LEU A 19 18.63 -0.89 -8.66
N ASP A 20 19.80 -0.27 -8.80
CA ASP A 20 20.33 0.11 -10.10
C ASP A 20 21.24 -1.00 -10.62
N THR A 21 20.60 -1.98 -11.24
CA THR A 21 21.22 -3.20 -11.76
C THR A 21 21.24 -3.17 -13.29
N SER A 22 22.08 -4.01 -13.88
CA SER A 22 22.18 -4.19 -15.34
C SER A 22 20.94 -4.85 -15.94
N THR A 23 20.27 -5.72 -15.20
CA THR A 23 19.11 -6.51 -15.66
C THR A 23 18.07 -6.66 -14.56
N LYS A 24 16.84 -7.03 -14.93
CA LYS A 24 15.76 -7.30 -13.97
C LYS A 24 16.06 -8.52 -13.07
N LEU A 25 15.22 -8.75 -12.06
CA LEU A 25 15.52 -9.68 -10.97
C LEU A 25 15.53 -11.16 -11.40
N PHE A 26 14.69 -11.53 -12.36
CA PHE A 26 14.49 -12.92 -12.81
C PHE A 26 14.49 -13.07 -14.33
N CYS A 27 15.01 -12.08 -15.06
CA CYS A 27 15.22 -12.14 -16.50
C CYS A 27 16.34 -11.18 -16.92
N LYS A 28 16.74 -11.23 -18.19
CA LYS A 28 17.85 -10.42 -18.72
C LYS A 28 17.43 -9.07 -19.30
N CYS A 29 16.18 -8.68 -19.16
CA CYS A 29 15.70 -7.39 -19.66
C CYS A 29 16.30 -6.22 -18.88
N PRO A 30 16.59 -5.08 -19.54
CA PRO A 30 17.05 -3.86 -18.87
C PRO A 30 15.98 -3.31 -17.91
N PRO A 31 16.35 -2.85 -16.70
CA PRO A 31 15.40 -2.31 -15.71
C PRO A 31 15.12 -0.82 -15.96
N GLU A 32 14.59 -0.51 -17.13
CA GLU A 32 14.33 0.86 -17.60
C GLU A 32 12.83 1.16 -17.72
N ILE A 33 12.43 2.34 -17.26
CA ILE A 33 11.07 2.85 -17.36
C ILE A 33 10.92 3.57 -18.71
N ARG A 34 9.89 3.20 -19.47
CA ARG A 34 9.62 3.74 -20.81
C ARG A 34 8.48 4.76 -20.78
N HIS A 35 8.61 5.77 -21.62
CA HIS A 35 7.63 6.87 -21.70
C HIS A 35 6.94 6.93 -23.07
N GLU A 36 7.49 6.21 -24.04
CA GLU A 36 6.98 6.05 -25.40
C GLU A 36 5.69 5.23 -25.43
N ASP A 37 5.03 5.23 -26.59
CA ASP A 37 3.89 4.35 -26.83
C ASP A 37 4.33 2.88 -26.85
N PRO A 38 3.52 1.97 -26.28
CA PRO A 38 3.87 0.56 -26.23
C PRO A 38 3.86 -0.07 -27.61
N GLU A 39 4.82 -0.97 -27.86
CA GLU A 39 4.99 -1.64 -29.15
C GLU A 39 4.02 -2.81 -29.29
N PHE A 40 3.67 -3.47 -28.18
CA PHE A 40 2.69 -4.53 -28.17
C PHE A 40 1.79 -4.49 -26.93
N THR A 41 0.65 -5.15 -27.04
CA THR A 41 -0.27 -5.34 -25.92
C THR A 41 -0.89 -6.74 -25.91
N PHE A 42 -1.27 -7.21 -24.74
CA PHE A 42 -2.02 -8.46 -24.59
C PHE A 42 -2.98 -8.38 -23.40
N ARG A 43 -4.04 -9.20 -23.42
CA ARG A 43 -5.06 -9.22 -22.38
C ARG A 43 -4.97 -10.49 -21.55
N ARG A 44 -5.19 -10.37 -20.24
CA ARG A 44 -5.25 -11.49 -19.30
C ARG A 44 -6.34 -11.28 -18.25
N ARG A 45 -6.72 -12.38 -17.59
CA ARG A 45 -7.60 -12.39 -16.43
C ARG A 45 -7.04 -13.34 -15.38
N LEU A 46 -6.76 -12.82 -14.20
CA LEU A 46 -6.34 -13.62 -13.06
C LEU A 46 -7.54 -14.36 -12.46
N ARG A 47 -7.26 -15.55 -11.90
CA ARG A 47 -8.25 -16.39 -11.21
C ARG A 47 -7.73 -16.71 -9.81
N PRO A 48 -8.61 -16.73 -8.80
CA PRO A 48 -8.22 -17.14 -7.46
C PRO A 48 -7.94 -18.65 -7.43
N THR A 49 -6.98 -19.04 -6.61
CA THR A 49 -6.63 -20.45 -6.36
C THR A 49 -7.33 -20.95 -5.10
N ARG A 50 -7.64 -22.25 -5.05
CA ARG A 50 -8.15 -22.91 -3.85
C ARG A 50 -6.99 -23.33 -2.94
N SER A 51 -7.18 -23.22 -1.64
CA SER A 51 -6.29 -23.83 -0.64
C SER A 51 -6.41 -25.36 -0.66
N GLU A 52 -5.54 -26.03 0.09
CA GLU A 52 -5.54 -27.49 0.24
C GLU A 52 -6.88 -28.03 0.79
N ILE A 53 -7.59 -27.21 1.59
CA ILE A 53 -8.91 -27.52 2.13
C ILE A 53 -10.07 -27.03 1.24
N GLY A 54 -9.77 -26.54 0.04
CA GLY A 54 -10.75 -26.09 -0.96
C GLY A 54 -11.28 -24.67 -0.78
N GLU A 55 -10.80 -23.95 0.24
CA GLU A 55 -11.21 -22.56 0.52
C GLU A 55 -10.56 -21.57 -0.44
N ILE A 56 -11.21 -20.44 -0.68
CA ILE A 56 -10.68 -19.36 -1.51
C ILE A 56 -10.47 -18.15 -0.62
N ASP A 57 -9.30 -17.51 -0.75
CA ASP A 57 -9.03 -16.24 -0.08
C ASP A 57 -10.16 -15.22 -0.37
N PRO A 58 -10.83 -14.68 0.66
CA PRO A 58 -11.96 -13.77 0.48
C PRO A 58 -11.62 -12.50 -0.30
N ALA A 59 -10.39 -11.97 -0.15
CA ALA A 59 -9.93 -10.80 -0.89
C ALA A 59 -9.67 -11.15 -2.36
N ALA A 60 -9.07 -12.31 -2.63
CA ALA A 60 -8.93 -12.87 -3.99
C ALA A 60 -10.27 -13.05 -4.68
N LEU A 61 -11.25 -13.60 -3.96
CA LEU A 61 -12.60 -13.74 -4.47
C LEU A 61 -13.28 -12.39 -4.72
N PHE A 62 -13.08 -11.42 -3.82
CA PHE A 62 -13.64 -10.09 -3.95
C PHE A 62 -13.10 -9.34 -5.18
N GLU A 63 -11.78 -9.34 -5.41
CA GLU A 63 -11.23 -8.74 -6.64
C GLU A 63 -11.69 -9.50 -7.89
N PHE A 64 -11.73 -10.83 -7.84
CA PHE A 64 -12.20 -11.64 -8.97
C PHE A 64 -13.66 -11.35 -9.35
N LYS A 65 -14.53 -11.15 -8.35
CA LYS A 65 -15.95 -10.78 -8.54
C LYS A 65 -16.12 -9.44 -9.26
N LYS A 66 -15.13 -8.55 -9.24
CA LYS A 66 -15.16 -7.30 -10.03
C LYS A 66 -15.08 -7.56 -11.54
N GLY A 67 -14.76 -8.78 -11.97
CA GLY A 67 -14.77 -9.19 -13.37
C GLY A 67 -13.78 -8.42 -14.24
N ARG A 68 -12.69 -7.94 -13.63
CA ARG A 68 -11.71 -7.10 -14.34
C ARG A 68 -10.91 -7.91 -15.34
N THR A 69 -10.59 -7.27 -16.45
CA THR A 69 -9.60 -7.72 -17.42
C THR A 69 -8.39 -6.82 -17.34
N TYR A 70 -7.21 -7.39 -17.48
CA TYR A 70 -5.94 -6.66 -17.45
C TYR A 70 -5.40 -6.56 -18.87
N LEU A 71 -5.12 -5.34 -19.32
CA LEU A 71 -4.42 -5.06 -20.57
C LEU A 71 -2.97 -4.73 -20.21
N TYR A 72 -2.03 -5.54 -20.67
CA TYR A 72 -0.61 -5.34 -20.46
C TYR A 72 0.01 -4.69 -21.69
N GLU A 73 0.81 -3.66 -21.46
CA GLU A 73 1.59 -2.89 -22.43
C GLU A 73 3.08 -3.24 -22.27
N GLY A 74 3.78 -3.49 -23.38
CA GLY A 74 5.20 -3.85 -23.37
C GLY A 74 5.98 -3.31 -24.57
N TYR A 75 7.31 -3.50 -24.50
CA TYR A 75 8.29 -3.11 -25.52
C TYR A 75 9.23 -4.29 -25.75
N GLU A 76 9.61 -4.52 -26.99
CA GLU A 76 10.40 -5.70 -27.38
C GLU A 76 11.82 -5.68 -26.78
N ASP A 77 12.34 -4.49 -26.46
CA ASP A 77 13.69 -4.31 -25.91
C ASP A 77 13.76 -4.42 -24.37
N ASN A 78 12.63 -4.31 -23.65
CA ASN A 78 12.62 -4.29 -22.18
C ASN A 78 11.59 -5.20 -21.50
N VAL A 79 10.81 -5.97 -22.26
CA VAL A 79 9.88 -6.99 -21.76
C VAL A 79 10.15 -8.29 -22.49
N CYS A 80 10.30 -9.40 -21.76
CA CYS A 80 10.39 -10.74 -22.34
C CYS A 80 9.26 -11.66 -21.87
N LEU A 81 9.35 -12.93 -22.27
CA LEU A 81 8.36 -13.95 -21.95
C LEU A 81 8.23 -14.19 -20.43
N VAL A 82 9.28 -13.94 -19.64
CA VAL A 82 9.23 -14.04 -18.18
C VAL A 82 8.25 -13.03 -17.58
N GLU A 83 8.32 -11.76 -17.97
CA GLU A 83 7.36 -10.74 -17.54
C GLU A 83 5.97 -10.96 -18.12
N MET A 84 5.86 -11.59 -19.28
CA MET A 84 4.58 -11.96 -19.86
C MET A 84 3.97 -13.21 -19.20
N ASP A 85 4.73 -13.90 -18.35
CA ASP A 85 4.38 -15.20 -17.75
C ASP A 85 4.08 -16.27 -18.83
N GLU A 86 4.97 -16.33 -19.82
CA GLU A 86 5.02 -17.30 -20.93
C GLU A 86 6.33 -18.10 -20.93
N GLU A 87 7.25 -17.83 -19.99
CA GLU A 87 8.51 -18.54 -19.77
C GLU A 87 8.79 -18.64 -18.26
N PRO A 88 9.35 -19.77 -17.76
CA PRO A 88 9.82 -19.84 -16.39
C PRO A 88 10.84 -18.73 -16.07
N PRO A 89 10.82 -18.17 -14.84
CA PRO A 89 11.83 -17.19 -14.44
C PRO A 89 13.24 -17.79 -14.49
N HIS A 90 14.22 -16.96 -14.81
CA HIS A 90 15.64 -17.33 -14.73
C HIS A 90 16.10 -17.31 -13.27
N ASP A 91 17.36 -17.64 -13.03
CA ASP A 91 17.97 -17.55 -11.71
C ASP A 91 17.92 -16.11 -11.16
N LEU A 92 17.92 -16.01 -9.83
CA LEU A 92 17.98 -14.74 -9.12
C LEU A 92 19.20 -13.92 -9.57
N ASN A 93 18.96 -12.66 -9.95
CA ASN A 93 20.00 -11.74 -10.38
C ASN A 93 21.08 -11.59 -9.29
N ARG A 94 22.32 -12.00 -9.62
CA ARG A 94 23.46 -12.00 -8.70
C ARG A 94 23.92 -10.60 -8.31
N GLU A 95 23.80 -9.63 -9.19
CA GLU A 95 24.12 -8.23 -8.91
C GLU A 95 23.14 -7.65 -7.88
N ALA A 96 21.83 -7.89 -8.09
CA ALA A 96 20.79 -7.48 -7.15
C ALA A 96 21.00 -8.11 -5.76
N LEU A 97 21.35 -9.40 -5.72
CA LEU A 97 21.66 -10.11 -4.48
C LEU A 97 22.89 -9.53 -3.77
N GLN A 98 23.97 -9.24 -4.49
CA GLN A 98 25.17 -8.63 -3.90
C GLN A 98 24.86 -7.26 -3.29
N ILE A 99 24.07 -6.43 -3.97
CA ILE A 99 23.63 -5.13 -3.45
C ILE A 99 22.77 -5.33 -2.18
N ALA A 100 21.86 -6.30 -2.18
CA ALA A 100 21.03 -6.58 -1.01
C ALA A 100 21.84 -7.07 0.21
N LEU A 101 22.89 -7.88 -0.02
CA LEU A 101 23.81 -8.31 1.04
C LEU A 101 24.67 -7.14 1.55
N GLU A 102 25.17 -6.28 0.65
CA GLU A 102 25.90 -5.06 1.03
C GLU A 102 25.04 -4.16 1.92
N ILE A 103 23.78 -3.90 1.52
CA ILE A 103 22.83 -3.12 2.32
C ILE A 103 22.53 -3.82 3.66
N SER A 104 22.42 -5.15 3.66
CA SER A 104 22.21 -5.91 4.90
C SER A 104 23.34 -5.67 5.90
N LEU A 105 24.60 -5.71 5.45
CA LEU A 105 25.75 -5.44 6.31
C LEU A 105 25.81 -3.98 6.77
N LEU A 106 25.48 -3.02 5.91
CA LEU A 106 25.38 -1.60 6.27
C LEU A 106 24.32 -1.34 7.36
N LEU A 107 23.28 -2.17 7.42
CA LEU A 107 22.21 -2.11 8.42
C LEU A 107 22.45 -3.04 9.63
N ASN A 108 23.67 -3.59 9.76
CA ASN A 108 24.06 -4.56 10.78
C ASN A 108 23.14 -5.79 10.86
N ALA A 109 22.46 -6.13 9.76
CA ALA A 109 21.59 -7.31 9.66
C ALA A 109 22.41 -8.57 9.41
N LYS A 110 21.82 -9.72 9.75
CA LYS A 110 22.42 -11.04 9.57
C LYS A 110 21.83 -11.70 8.32
N PRO A 111 22.61 -11.88 7.24
CA PRO A 111 22.18 -12.65 6.08
C PRO A 111 21.73 -14.06 6.46
N VAL A 112 20.76 -14.59 5.73
CA VAL A 112 20.35 -16.00 5.84
C VAL A 112 21.38 -16.91 5.17
N ASP A 113 21.51 -18.15 5.65
CA ASP A 113 22.44 -19.13 5.08
C ASP A 113 22.00 -19.61 3.69
N GLU A 114 20.69 -19.68 3.46
CA GLU A 114 20.10 -20.09 2.19
C GLU A 114 18.90 -19.19 1.84
N ILE A 115 18.82 -18.79 0.58
CA ILE A 115 17.79 -17.87 0.08
C ILE A 115 16.75 -18.65 -0.70
N HIS A 116 15.51 -18.60 -0.23
CA HIS A 116 14.37 -19.24 -0.88
C HIS A 116 13.45 -18.16 -1.46
N VAL A 117 13.14 -18.27 -2.76
CA VAL A 117 12.21 -17.36 -3.44
C VAL A 117 10.79 -17.83 -3.20
N MET A 118 9.99 -16.96 -2.61
CA MET A 118 8.58 -17.17 -2.28
C MET A 118 7.67 -16.47 -3.30
N ARG A 119 6.39 -16.86 -3.32
CA ARG A 119 5.35 -16.27 -4.17
C ARG A 119 4.30 -15.61 -3.30
N LYS A 120 4.36 -14.29 -3.17
CA LYS A 120 3.35 -13.48 -2.46
C LYS A 120 2.19 -13.22 -3.40
N ILE A 121 1.00 -13.74 -3.10
CA ILE A 121 -0.16 -13.63 -4.00
C ILE A 121 -0.55 -12.16 -4.23
N VAL A 122 -0.70 -11.76 -5.50
CA VAL A 122 -1.08 -10.40 -5.93
C VAL A 122 -2.12 -10.50 -7.05
N ILE A 123 -3.35 -10.16 -6.67
CA ILE A 123 -4.58 -10.36 -7.46
C ILE A 123 -5.09 -9.09 -8.14
N ASP A 124 -4.41 -7.96 -7.95
CA ASP A 124 -4.85 -6.66 -8.48
C ASP A 124 -4.52 -6.47 -9.97
N GLY A 125 -3.74 -7.41 -10.54
CA GLY A 125 -3.28 -7.41 -11.93
C GLY A 125 -1.91 -6.76 -12.14
N SER A 126 -1.26 -6.25 -11.10
CA SER A 126 0.06 -5.61 -11.23
C SER A 126 1.21 -6.59 -11.47
N ASN A 127 1.02 -7.88 -11.19
CA ASN A 127 1.92 -8.98 -11.56
C ASN A 127 1.18 -9.91 -12.53
N THR A 128 1.77 -10.19 -13.70
CA THR A 128 1.19 -11.03 -14.77
C THR A 128 0.97 -12.48 -14.35
N THR A 129 1.82 -12.96 -13.44
CA THR A 129 1.81 -14.28 -12.79
C THR A 129 0.72 -14.44 -11.72
N GLY A 130 0.11 -13.33 -11.26
CA GLY A 130 -0.78 -13.32 -10.10
C GLY A 130 -0.06 -13.42 -8.74
N PHE A 131 1.27 -13.31 -8.72
CA PHE A 131 2.08 -13.24 -7.50
C PHE A 131 3.36 -12.42 -7.72
N GLN A 132 3.87 -11.83 -6.66
CA GLN A 132 5.19 -11.20 -6.61
C GLN A 132 6.21 -12.22 -6.12
N ARG A 133 7.36 -12.35 -6.80
CA ARG A 133 8.48 -13.13 -6.29
C ARG A 133 9.25 -12.30 -5.27
N THR A 134 9.39 -12.83 -4.06
CA THR A 134 10.04 -12.17 -2.91
C THR A 134 10.95 -13.16 -2.19
N ALA A 135 12.13 -12.74 -1.78
CA ALA A 135 13.08 -13.55 -1.04
C ALA A 135 13.57 -12.82 0.21
N LEU A 136 13.58 -13.52 1.36
CA LEU A 136 14.18 -13.01 2.59
C LEU A 136 15.70 -13.08 2.47
N ILE A 137 16.39 -11.95 2.66
CA ILE A 137 17.85 -11.85 2.51
C ILE A 137 18.54 -11.81 3.87
N SER A 138 18.00 -11.03 4.81
CA SER A 138 18.60 -10.90 6.14
C SER A 138 17.56 -10.50 7.19
N MET A 139 17.93 -10.72 8.46
CA MET A 139 17.10 -10.36 9.62
C MET A 139 17.95 -9.78 10.75
N ASN A 140 17.29 -9.29 11.79
CA ASN A 140 17.92 -8.92 13.06
C ASN A 140 19.01 -7.84 12.92
N GLY A 141 18.77 -6.84 12.06
CA GLY A 141 19.62 -5.67 11.92
C GLY A 141 19.33 -4.60 12.96
N CYS A 142 20.14 -3.55 12.96
CA CYS A 142 19.94 -2.39 13.82
C CYS A 142 20.69 -1.18 13.27
N ILE A 143 20.02 -0.03 13.29
CA ILE A 143 20.63 1.28 13.09
C ILE A 143 20.51 2.11 14.36
N GLU A 144 21.37 3.12 14.51
CA GLU A 144 21.29 4.09 15.60
C GLU A 144 21.06 5.48 15.01
N VAL A 145 19.96 6.11 15.41
CA VAL A 145 19.57 7.45 14.94
C VAL A 145 19.33 8.32 16.17
N ASN A 146 20.09 9.40 16.29
CA ASN A 146 20.03 10.33 17.43
C ASN A 146 20.13 9.63 18.81
N GLY A 147 21.02 8.64 18.93
CA GLY A 147 21.23 7.88 20.17
C GLY A 147 20.17 6.82 20.48
N LYS A 148 19.19 6.61 19.59
CA LYS A 148 18.17 5.57 19.72
C LYS A 148 18.41 4.44 18.73
N LYS A 149 18.36 3.21 19.25
CA LYS A 149 18.40 1.99 18.43
C LYS A 149 17.07 1.76 17.74
N VAL A 150 17.12 1.56 16.43
CA VAL A 150 15.99 1.15 15.59
C VAL A 150 16.30 -0.21 15.00
N PRO A 151 15.71 -1.29 15.54
CA PRO A 151 15.88 -2.63 15.00
C PRO A 151 15.32 -2.72 13.58
N ILE A 152 16.05 -3.42 12.72
CA ILE A 152 15.61 -3.82 11.38
C ILE A 152 15.18 -5.28 11.48
N GLN A 153 13.88 -5.54 11.28
CA GLN A 153 13.31 -6.87 11.46
C GLN A 153 13.71 -7.78 10.30
N THR A 154 13.47 -7.32 9.08
CA THR A 154 13.69 -8.08 7.85
C THR A 154 14.20 -7.18 6.73
N ILE A 155 14.99 -7.77 5.85
CA ILE A 155 15.37 -7.19 4.56
C ILE A 155 15.04 -8.23 3.49
N CYS A 156 14.21 -7.84 2.53
CA CYS A 156 13.75 -8.70 1.45
C CYS A 156 14.19 -8.14 0.10
N LEU A 157 14.44 -9.04 -0.85
CA LEU A 157 14.67 -8.71 -2.26
C LEU A 157 13.49 -9.25 -3.07
N GLU A 158 12.84 -8.39 -3.84
CA GLU A 158 11.62 -8.72 -4.57
C GLU A 158 11.52 -8.02 -5.92
N GLU A 159 10.58 -8.48 -6.74
CA GLU A 159 10.23 -7.83 -7.99
C GLU A 159 9.36 -6.60 -7.74
N ASP A 160 9.63 -5.46 -8.38
CA ASP A 160 8.61 -4.42 -8.45
C ASP A 160 7.46 -4.83 -9.39
N ALA A 161 6.29 -4.27 -9.15
CA ALA A 161 5.07 -4.53 -9.90
C ALA A 161 4.94 -3.63 -11.13
N ALA A 162 4.13 -4.05 -12.11
CA ALA A 162 3.85 -3.26 -13.31
C ALA A 162 3.28 -1.87 -12.97
N ARG A 163 3.50 -0.88 -13.84
CA ARG A 163 2.94 0.47 -13.65
C ARG A 163 1.50 0.52 -14.11
N LYS A 164 0.61 1.00 -13.24
CA LYS A 164 -0.78 1.25 -13.63
C LYS A 164 -0.87 2.52 -14.47
N ILE A 165 -1.24 2.37 -15.74
CA ILE A 165 -1.37 3.48 -16.70
C ILE A 165 -2.76 4.10 -16.63
N GLY A 166 -3.78 3.28 -16.37
CA GLY A 166 -5.14 3.80 -16.26
C GLY A 166 -6.20 2.71 -16.24
N LYS A 167 -7.42 3.13 -16.57
CA LYS A 167 -8.59 2.26 -16.69
C LYS A 167 -9.31 2.58 -18.01
N ARG A 168 -9.80 1.55 -18.69
CA ARG A 168 -10.63 1.64 -19.91
C ARG A 168 -11.99 0.99 -19.65
N GLU A 169 -12.92 1.16 -20.59
CA GLU A 169 -14.23 0.48 -20.58
C GLU A 169 -15.00 0.68 -19.25
N GLY A 170 -15.08 1.92 -18.77
CA GLY A 170 -15.78 2.23 -17.51
C GLY A 170 -15.15 1.60 -16.26
N GLY A 171 -13.87 1.20 -16.31
CA GLY A 171 -13.17 0.58 -15.19
C GLY A 171 -13.12 -0.95 -15.21
N ARG A 172 -13.73 -1.59 -16.23
CA ARG A 172 -13.67 -3.05 -16.42
C ARG A 172 -12.30 -3.52 -16.88
N VAL A 173 -11.58 -2.68 -17.62
CA VAL A 173 -10.21 -2.96 -18.07
C VAL A 173 -9.25 -2.08 -17.28
N VAL A 174 -8.26 -2.71 -16.64
CA VAL A 174 -7.14 -1.98 -16.02
C VAL A 174 -5.92 -2.14 -16.92
N VAL A 175 -5.24 -1.04 -17.20
CA VAL A 175 -4.08 -1.01 -18.10
C VAL A 175 -2.82 -0.93 -17.26
N TYR A 176 -1.91 -1.88 -17.48
CA TYR A 176 -0.61 -1.98 -16.83
C TYR A 176 0.51 -1.98 -17.86
N ARG A 177 1.64 -1.33 -17.55
CA ARG A 177 2.85 -1.36 -18.36
C ARG A 177 3.93 -2.17 -17.67
N LEU A 178 4.52 -3.10 -18.42
CA LEU A 178 5.42 -4.14 -17.91
C LEU A 178 6.88 -3.71 -17.78
N ASP A 179 7.23 -2.51 -18.25
CA ASP A 179 8.58 -1.95 -18.16
C ASP A 179 9.16 -1.96 -16.73
N ARG A 180 8.32 -1.71 -15.73
CA ARG A 180 8.70 -1.77 -14.31
C ARG A 180 8.62 -3.16 -13.68
N LEU A 181 7.80 -4.06 -14.25
CA LEU A 181 7.63 -5.40 -13.68
C LEU A 181 8.98 -6.11 -13.69
N GLY A 182 9.40 -6.62 -12.53
CA GLY A 182 10.64 -7.37 -12.37
C GLY A 182 11.87 -6.51 -12.07
N ILE A 183 11.78 -5.18 -12.01
CA ILE A 183 12.90 -4.35 -11.52
C ILE A 183 13.24 -4.78 -10.08
N PRO A 184 14.52 -5.06 -9.74
CA PRO A 184 14.87 -5.47 -8.39
C PRO A 184 14.55 -4.39 -7.36
N LEU A 185 13.86 -4.79 -6.29
CA LEU A 185 13.38 -3.93 -5.23
C LEU A 185 13.85 -4.50 -3.90
N ILE A 186 14.51 -3.67 -3.09
CA ILE A 186 14.83 -4.01 -1.71
C ILE A 186 13.79 -3.43 -0.78
N GLU A 187 13.19 -4.26 0.07
CA GLU A 187 12.29 -3.89 1.16
C GLU A 187 13.06 -4.01 2.49
N ILE A 188 12.97 -2.99 3.33
CA ILE A 188 13.56 -2.99 4.67
C ILE A 188 12.46 -2.70 5.68
N ALA A 189 12.19 -3.59 6.63
CA ALA A 189 11.17 -3.38 7.65
C ALA A 189 11.80 -3.02 9.00
N THR A 190 11.43 -1.86 9.57
CA THR A 190 11.87 -1.46 10.91
C THR A 190 10.90 -1.97 11.99
N ALA A 191 11.39 -2.26 13.19
CA ALA A 191 10.52 -2.48 14.35
C ALA A 191 9.71 -1.22 14.70
N PRO A 192 8.51 -1.34 15.32
CA PRO A 192 7.62 -0.22 15.60
C PRO A 192 8.08 0.57 16.84
N VAL A 193 9.31 1.08 16.84
CA VAL A 193 9.91 1.80 17.98
C VAL A 193 9.89 3.32 17.81
N ILE A 194 9.52 3.81 16.63
CA ILE A 194 9.44 5.26 16.34
C ILE A 194 8.22 5.83 17.07
N THR A 195 8.40 6.99 17.71
CA THR A 195 7.47 7.55 18.70
C THR A 195 7.10 9.01 18.43
N SER A 196 7.64 9.63 17.38
CA SER A 196 7.24 10.97 16.95
C SER A 196 7.33 11.13 15.43
N PRO A 197 6.59 12.10 14.85
CA PRO A 197 6.72 12.50 13.45
C PRO A 197 8.15 12.83 13.00
N ASP A 198 8.88 13.60 13.82
CA ASP A 198 10.26 14.00 13.50
C ASP A 198 11.22 12.80 13.50
N GLU A 199 11.01 11.88 14.44
CA GLU A 199 11.79 10.65 14.50
C GLU A 199 11.53 9.75 13.28
N ALA A 200 10.30 9.69 12.78
CA ALA A 200 9.99 8.98 11.54
C ALA A 200 10.76 9.57 10.35
N TYR A 201 10.84 10.89 10.25
CA TYR A 201 11.63 11.56 9.22
C TYR A 201 13.13 11.26 9.36
N GLU A 202 13.69 11.37 10.55
CA GLU A 202 15.13 11.16 10.76
C GLU A 202 15.55 9.71 10.48
N VAL A 203 14.75 8.72 10.89
CA VAL A 203 15.03 7.31 10.60
C VAL A 203 14.92 7.02 9.11
N ALA A 204 13.85 7.48 8.46
CA ALA A 204 13.68 7.34 7.01
C ALA A 204 14.81 8.01 6.23
N ARG A 205 15.23 9.21 6.66
CA ARG A 205 16.36 9.95 6.08
C ARG A 205 17.66 9.20 6.23
N TYR A 206 17.90 8.61 7.40
CA TYR A 206 19.10 7.82 7.68
C TYR A 206 19.18 6.58 6.79
N ILE A 207 18.10 5.79 6.71
CA ILE A 207 18.03 4.61 5.82
C ILE A 207 18.23 5.04 4.36
N GLY A 208 17.53 6.08 3.91
CA GLY A 208 17.66 6.60 2.54
C GLY A 208 19.08 7.08 2.21
N ARG A 209 19.82 7.64 3.18
CA ARG A 209 21.23 8.02 3.01
C ARG A 209 22.13 6.80 2.87
N LEU A 210 21.96 5.79 3.72
CA LEU A 210 22.73 4.54 3.63
C LEU A 210 22.54 3.88 2.26
N LEU A 211 21.29 3.77 1.80
CA LEU A 211 20.97 3.25 0.47
C LEU A 211 21.67 4.04 -0.63
N ARG A 212 21.69 5.37 -0.56
CA ARG A 212 22.34 6.24 -1.56
C ARG A 212 23.85 6.13 -1.58
N ILE A 213 24.49 5.89 -0.42
CA ILE A 213 25.95 5.78 -0.31
C ILE A 213 26.48 4.56 -1.06
N THR A 214 25.66 3.50 -1.21
CA THR A 214 26.03 2.33 -2.04
C THR A 214 26.35 2.71 -3.49
N GLY A 215 25.74 3.79 -4.01
CA GLY A 215 25.82 4.16 -5.42
C GLY A 215 25.08 3.20 -6.37
N LYS A 216 24.37 2.20 -5.85
CA LYS A 216 23.77 1.08 -6.61
C LYS A 216 22.24 1.02 -6.48
N VAL A 217 21.62 2.16 -6.19
CA VAL A 217 20.16 2.31 -6.10
C VAL A 217 19.67 3.33 -7.10
N LYS A 218 18.52 3.06 -7.73
CA LYS A 218 17.94 4.00 -8.70
C LYS A 218 17.58 5.31 -8.03
N ARG A 219 17.68 6.39 -8.79
CA ARG A 219 17.39 7.76 -8.35
C ARG A 219 16.29 8.36 -9.21
N GLY A 220 15.53 9.29 -8.64
CA GLY A 220 14.43 9.97 -9.31
C GLY A 220 13.08 9.64 -8.70
N LEU A 221 12.03 10.28 -9.21
CA LEU A 221 10.68 10.10 -8.71
C LEU A 221 10.20 8.65 -8.94
N GLY A 222 9.53 8.07 -7.94
CA GLY A 222 8.98 6.72 -8.02
C GLY A 222 9.98 5.57 -7.83
N THR A 223 11.27 5.87 -7.59
CA THR A 223 12.31 4.86 -7.32
C THR A 223 12.34 4.37 -5.87
N ILE A 224 11.80 5.18 -4.96
CA ILE A 224 11.61 4.84 -3.55
C ILE A 224 10.16 5.06 -3.15
N ARG A 225 9.61 4.13 -2.38
CA ARG A 225 8.33 4.22 -1.68
C ARG A 225 8.54 3.83 -0.24
N GLN A 226 7.69 4.33 0.64
CA GLN A 226 7.74 4.00 2.05
C GLN A 226 6.33 3.73 2.52
N ASP A 227 6.14 2.55 3.08
CA ASP A 227 4.92 2.18 3.77
C ASP A 227 5.11 2.48 5.27
N LEU A 228 4.08 3.05 5.90
CA LEU A 228 4.08 3.47 7.30
C LEU A 228 3.08 2.65 8.09
N ASN A 229 3.52 2.08 9.21
CA ASN A 229 2.65 1.36 10.14
C ASN A 229 2.48 2.18 11.41
N ILE A 230 1.34 2.85 11.58
CA ILE A 230 1.09 3.81 12.67
C ILE A 230 0.02 3.29 13.61
N SER A 231 0.24 3.45 14.91
CA SER A 231 -0.74 3.14 15.95
C SER A 231 -0.58 4.03 17.18
N ILE A 232 -1.64 4.17 17.95
CA ILE A 232 -1.64 4.83 19.27
C ILE A 232 -2.25 3.90 20.32
N LYS A 233 -2.02 4.18 21.61
CA LYS A 233 -2.58 3.42 22.72
C LYS A 233 -4.11 3.45 22.68
N GLY A 234 -4.73 2.26 22.65
CA GLY A 234 -6.18 2.11 22.53
C GLY A 234 -6.72 2.29 21.10
N GLY A 235 -5.88 2.68 20.15
CA GLY A 235 -6.19 2.77 18.72
C GLY A 235 -5.94 1.44 17.99
N ALA A 236 -5.67 1.54 16.68
CA ALA A 236 -5.43 0.39 15.81
C ALA A 236 -4.14 0.59 14.99
N ARG A 237 -3.53 -0.51 14.56
CA ARG A 237 -2.45 -0.46 13.56
C ARG A 237 -3.06 -0.12 12.20
N VAL A 238 -2.63 0.99 11.64
CA VAL A 238 -3.04 1.46 10.31
C VAL A 238 -1.80 1.54 9.41
N GLU A 239 -1.90 0.90 8.26
CA GLU A 239 -0.86 0.88 7.24
C GLU A 239 -1.16 1.96 6.19
N ILE A 240 -0.23 2.90 5.98
CA ILE A 240 -0.32 3.94 4.97
C ILE A 240 0.72 3.66 3.90
N LYS A 241 0.25 3.33 2.69
CA LYS A 241 1.09 2.86 1.59
C LYS A 241 1.57 3.96 0.66
N GLY A 242 2.75 3.78 0.09
CA GLY A 242 3.22 4.49 -1.09
C GLY A 242 3.65 5.93 -0.82
N VAL A 243 4.18 6.25 0.36
CA VAL A 243 4.70 7.59 0.63
C VAL A 243 6.02 7.79 -0.11
N GLN A 244 5.99 8.63 -1.15
CA GLN A 244 7.17 8.88 -2.00
C GLN A 244 8.07 9.99 -1.47
N LYS A 245 7.48 11.04 -0.89
CA LYS A 245 8.21 12.24 -0.44
C LYS A 245 8.51 12.14 1.05
N LEU A 246 9.80 12.16 1.38
CA LEU A 246 10.30 12.07 2.74
C LEU A 246 9.74 13.20 3.62
N GLU A 247 9.59 14.40 3.06
CA GLU A 247 9.12 15.61 3.74
C GLU A 247 7.65 15.49 4.18
N LEU A 248 6.89 14.55 3.60
CA LEU A 248 5.49 14.32 3.99
C LEU A 248 5.36 13.38 5.19
N LEU A 249 6.40 12.62 5.56
CA LEU A 249 6.29 11.63 6.63
C LEU A 249 5.84 12.24 7.96
N PRO A 250 6.41 13.36 8.46
CA PRO A 250 5.95 13.92 9.72
C PRO A 250 4.47 14.26 9.71
N LYS A 251 4.00 14.91 8.63
CA LYS A 251 2.61 15.32 8.48
C LYS A 251 1.66 14.13 8.42
N ILE A 252 2.05 13.06 7.73
CA ILE A 252 1.25 11.83 7.64
C ILE A 252 1.14 11.16 9.01
N VAL A 253 2.25 11.05 9.73
CA VAL A 253 2.27 10.46 11.09
C VAL A 253 1.44 11.28 12.06
N GLU A 254 1.60 12.61 12.06
CA GLU A 254 0.80 13.53 12.88
C GLU A 254 -0.69 13.40 12.58
N TYR A 255 -1.06 13.41 11.30
CA TYR A 255 -2.46 13.38 10.89
C TYR A 255 -3.11 12.04 11.22
N GLU A 256 -2.40 10.93 11.08
CA GLU A 256 -2.94 9.61 11.47
C GLU A 256 -3.07 9.48 12.98
N ALA A 257 -2.09 9.96 13.75
CA ALA A 257 -2.17 9.99 15.21
C ALA A 257 -3.38 10.83 15.68
N LEU A 258 -3.58 12.01 15.07
CA LEU A 258 -4.73 12.86 15.34
C LEU A 258 -6.05 12.17 14.99
N ARG A 259 -6.13 11.52 13.82
CA ARG A 259 -7.32 10.81 13.36
C ARG A 259 -7.73 9.72 14.35
N GLN A 260 -6.79 8.88 14.78
CA GLN A 260 -7.07 7.83 15.76
C GLN A 260 -7.47 8.41 17.11
N LEU A 261 -6.77 9.45 17.58
CA LEU A 261 -7.12 10.11 18.85
C LEU A 261 -8.56 10.64 18.84
N ARG A 262 -8.93 11.34 17.77
CA ARG A 262 -10.28 11.90 17.58
C ARG A 262 -11.35 10.81 17.44
N LEU A 263 -11.04 9.68 16.80
CA LEU A 263 -11.93 8.53 16.76
C LEU A 263 -12.14 7.89 18.13
N LEU A 264 -11.10 7.84 18.99
CA LEU A 264 -11.25 7.36 20.36
C LEU A 264 -12.08 8.31 21.22
N GLU A 265 -11.96 9.62 21.02
CA GLU A 265 -12.82 10.61 21.67
C GLU A 265 -14.28 10.43 21.24
N LEU A 266 -14.54 10.24 19.95
CA LEU A 266 -15.88 9.94 19.43
C LEU A 266 -16.45 8.64 20.01
N LYS A 267 -15.64 7.59 20.12
CA LYS A 267 -16.04 6.33 20.74
C LYS A 267 -16.49 6.55 22.18
N LYS A 268 -15.69 7.27 22.98
CA LYS A 268 -16.04 7.60 24.38
C LYS A 268 -17.33 8.42 24.48
N GLU A 269 -17.53 9.35 23.55
CA GLU A 269 -18.75 10.17 23.51
C GLU A 269 -19.99 9.34 23.14
N LEU A 270 -19.88 8.38 22.21
CA LEU A 270 -20.95 7.43 21.90
C LEU A 270 -21.27 6.51 23.09
N GLU A 271 -20.24 6.01 23.77
CA GLU A 271 -20.40 5.23 25.01
C GLU A 271 -21.11 6.03 26.11
N LYS A 272 -20.72 7.31 26.28
CA LYS A 272 -21.39 8.24 27.23
C LYS A 272 -22.85 8.51 26.86
N ARG A 273 -23.16 8.55 25.57
CA ARG A 273 -24.54 8.65 25.06
C ARG A 273 -25.33 7.34 25.18
N GLY A 274 -24.69 6.27 25.64
CA GLY A 274 -25.31 4.96 25.82
C GLY A 274 -25.61 4.24 24.51
N VAL A 275 -24.98 4.65 23.40
CA VAL A 275 -25.20 4.03 22.08
C VAL A 275 -24.53 2.65 22.07
N LYS A 276 -25.32 1.63 21.79
CA LYS A 276 -24.86 0.25 21.59
C LYS A 276 -24.90 -0.10 20.10
N GLU A 277 -24.18 -1.15 19.73
CA GLU A 277 -24.17 -1.65 18.35
C GLU A 277 -25.59 -2.06 17.89
N ASP A 278 -26.36 -2.70 18.77
CA ASP A 278 -27.76 -3.09 18.51
C ASP A 278 -28.71 -1.91 18.28
N ASP A 279 -28.34 -0.69 18.68
CA ASP A 279 -29.15 0.51 18.43
C ASP A 279 -29.05 0.97 16.96
N ILE A 280 -28.04 0.49 16.22
CA ILE A 280 -27.85 0.80 14.80
C ILE A 280 -28.59 -0.26 13.98
N SER A 281 -29.82 0.07 13.58
CA SER A 281 -30.58 -0.77 12.66
C SER A 281 -30.11 -0.58 11.21
N TYR A 282 -29.78 -1.69 10.54
CA TYR A 282 -29.52 -1.72 9.10
C TYR A 282 -30.82 -1.70 8.25
N SER A 283 -31.95 -1.29 8.83
CA SER A 283 -33.19 -1.04 8.11
C SER A 283 -33.12 0.28 7.37
N PHE A 284 -33.08 0.22 6.04
CA PHE A 284 -33.18 1.40 5.19
C PHE A 284 -34.63 1.89 5.13
N ILE A 285 -34.83 3.19 5.34
CA ILE A 285 -36.13 3.86 5.24
C ILE A 285 -36.18 4.53 3.88
N ASP A 286 -37.20 4.22 3.08
CA ASP A 286 -37.45 4.93 1.84
C ASP A 286 -37.92 6.35 2.15
N VAL A 287 -37.16 7.33 1.66
CA VAL A 287 -37.39 8.76 1.81
C VAL A 287 -37.48 9.45 0.44
N THR A 288 -37.74 8.69 -0.61
CA THR A 288 -37.84 9.17 -2.00
C THR A 288 -38.85 10.32 -2.11
N ASP A 289 -40.01 10.19 -1.47
CA ASP A 289 -41.07 11.19 -1.49
C ASP A 289 -40.64 12.54 -0.87
N ILE A 290 -39.79 12.50 0.16
CA ILE A 290 -39.24 13.72 0.80
C ILE A 290 -38.39 14.50 -0.20
N PHE A 291 -37.73 13.79 -1.12
CA PHE A 291 -36.84 14.37 -2.11
C PHE A 291 -37.50 14.65 -3.47
N ALA A 292 -38.79 14.36 -3.64
CA ALA A 292 -39.51 14.50 -4.92
C ALA A 292 -39.35 15.91 -5.53
N ASN A 293 -39.39 16.95 -4.68
CA ASN A 293 -39.23 18.36 -5.07
C ASN A 293 -37.87 18.96 -4.68
N SER A 294 -36.85 18.13 -4.49
CA SER A 294 -35.52 18.60 -4.10
C SER A 294 -34.91 19.53 -5.15
N LYS A 295 -34.37 20.67 -4.70
CA LYS A 295 -33.61 21.62 -5.54
C LYS A 295 -32.17 21.16 -5.84
N SER A 296 -31.71 20.07 -5.20
CA SER A 296 -30.37 19.53 -5.42
C SER A 296 -30.30 18.82 -6.77
N LYS A 297 -29.48 19.37 -7.69
CA LYS A 297 -29.28 18.78 -9.03
C LYS A 297 -28.86 17.31 -8.99
N ILE A 298 -28.09 16.91 -7.97
CA ILE A 298 -27.62 15.53 -7.78
C ILE A 298 -28.81 14.62 -7.49
N VAL A 299 -29.63 15.01 -6.51
CA VAL A 299 -30.81 14.26 -6.09
C VAL A 299 -31.85 14.19 -7.22
N SER A 300 -32.19 15.33 -7.84
CA SER A 300 -33.16 15.36 -8.94
C SER A 300 -32.71 14.50 -10.12
N ARG A 301 -31.40 14.46 -10.43
CA ARG A 301 -30.85 13.60 -11.49
C ARG A 301 -30.97 12.13 -11.14
N ALA A 302 -30.63 11.74 -9.91
CA ALA A 302 -30.73 10.35 -9.45
C ALA A 302 -32.18 9.83 -9.49
N LEU A 303 -33.13 10.63 -9.02
CA LEU A 303 -34.56 10.29 -9.07
C LEU A 303 -35.07 10.16 -10.52
N LYS A 304 -34.71 11.07 -11.42
CA LYS A 304 -35.08 11.00 -12.85
C LYS A 304 -34.53 9.76 -13.56
N SER A 305 -33.39 9.22 -13.12
CA SER A 305 -32.85 7.95 -13.61
C SER A 305 -33.47 6.71 -12.96
N GLY A 306 -34.56 6.85 -12.20
CA GLY A 306 -35.24 5.74 -11.51
C GLY A 306 -34.58 5.33 -10.19
N GLY A 307 -33.68 6.16 -9.64
CA GLY A 307 -33.09 5.92 -8.32
C GLY A 307 -34.07 6.26 -7.20
N ILE A 308 -33.82 5.71 -6.01
CA ILE A 308 -34.59 5.94 -4.78
C ILE A 308 -33.73 6.61 -3.71
N GLY A 309 -34.36 7.34 -2.79
CA GLY A 309 -33.71 7.91 -1.62
C GLY A 309 -33.83 6.96 -0.43
N LEU A 310 -32.70 6.52 0.12
CA LEU A 310 -32.68 5.69 1.32
C LEU A 310 -32.01 6.43 2.48
N ALA A 311 -32.62 6.36 3.65
CA ALA A 311 -32.07 6.90 4.89
C ALA A 311 -31.84 5.78 5.92
N VAL A 312 -30.83 5.95 6.77
CA VAL A 312 -30.56 5.08 7.92
C VAL A 312 -30.58 5.96 9.16
N LYS A 313 -31.27 5.49 10.21
CA LYS A 313 -31.26 6.17 11.51
C LYS A 313 -29.98 5.80 12.25
N ALA A 314 -29.23 6.81 12.69
CA ALA A 314 -28.03 6.65 13.52
C ALA A 314 -28.24 7.31 14.90
N PRO A 315 -28.88 6.62 15.86
CA PRO A 315 -29.16 7.17 17.18
C PRO A 315 -27.88 7.62 17.89
N GLY A 316 -27.89 8.80 18.52
CA GLY A 316 -26.74 9.33 19.25
C GLY A 316 -25.60 9.90 18.41
N PHE A 317 -25.65 9.81 17.07
CA PHE A 317 -24.61 10.37 16.18
C PHE A 317 -24.80 11.86 15.83
N ALA A 318 -25.84 12.51 16.35
CA ALA A 318 -26.08 13.93 16.10
C ALA A 318 -24.87 14.79 16.51
N GLY A 319 -24.39 15.63 15.59
CA GLY A 319 -23.19 16.45 15.77
C GLY A 319 -21.85 15.70 15.64
N LEU A 320 -21.84 14.36 15.71
CA LEU A 320 -20.61 13.56 15.63
C LEU A 320 -20.20 13.27 14.18
N ILE A 321 -21.15 13.12 13.25
CA ILE A 321 -20.85 12.94 11.82
C ILE A 321 -20.07 14.14 11.26
N GLY A 322 -20.36 15.34 11.75
CA GLY A 322 -19.67 16.57 11.37
C GLY A 322 -18.34 16.80 12.09
N TYR A 323 -17.97 15.95 13.05
CA TYR A 323 -16.79 16.12 13.89
C TYR A 323 -15.51 15.96 13.07
N GLU A 324 -14.60 16.92 13.20
CA GLU A 324 -13.36 16.96 12.43
C GLU A 324 -12.31 16.00 13.02
N LEU A 325 -11.88 15.02 12.22
CA LEU A 325 -10.88 14.03 12.62
C LEU A 325 -9.47 14.45 12.22
N GLN A 326 -9.35 15.09 11.07
CA GLN A 326 -8.12 15.62 10.51
C GLN A 326 -8.45 16.94 9.82
N PRO A 327 -7.49 17.85 9.59
CA PRO A 327 -7.74 19.09 8.88
C PRO A 327 -8.47 18.85 7.55
N GLY A 328 -9.72 19.30 7.46
CA GLY A 328 -10.58 19.16 6.29
C GLY A 328 -11.29 17.80 6.12
N ARG A 329 -11.15 16.85 7.05
CA ARG A 329 -11.84 15.54 7.02
C ARG A 329 -12.63 15.31 8.31
N ARG A 330 -13.88 14.90 8.15
CA ARG A 330 -14.81 14.66 9.26
C ARG A 330 -15.05 13.17 9.45
N PHE A 331 -15.71 12.79 10.55
CA PHE A 331 -16.15 11.41 10.73
C PHE A 331 -17.06 10.94 9.58
N GLY A 332 -17.93 11.80 9.08
CA GLY A 332 -18.73 11.52 7.89
C GLY A 332 -17.91 11.28 6.62
N THR A 333 -16.67 11.75 6.54
CA THR A 333 -15.74 11.45 5.43
C THR A 333 -15.21 10.02 5.49
N GLU A 334 -15.22 9.37 6.65
CA GLU A 334 -14.87 7.94 6.78
C GLU A 334 -16.04 7.02 6.42
N LEU A 335 -17.28 7.55 6.51
CA LEU A 335 -18.50 6.82 6.19
C LEU A 335 -18.87 6.89 4.69
N ALA A 336 -18.43 7.94 4.00
CA ALA A 336 -18.78 8.25 2.61
C ALA A 336 -17.91 7.48 1.59
#